data_AF-A0AAE0TIJ1-F1
#
_entry.id   AF-A0AAE0TIJ1-F1
#
_cell.length_a   1.000
_cell.length_b   1.000
_cell.length_c   1.000
_cell.angle_alpha   90.00
_cell.angle_beta   90.00
_cell.angle_gamma   90.00
#
_symmetry.space_group_name_H-M   'P 1'
#
loop_
_entity.id
_entity.type
_entity.pdbx_description
1 polymer ?
#
loop_
_entity_poly.entity_id
_entity_poly.type
_entity_poly.pdbx_seq_one_letter_code
_entity_poly.pdbx_strand_id
1 'polypeptide(L)'
;MACILPCCARKKIRTVTRPNKKMASYEYKNYENWMGALPENLRNKPLNELAIPGSHDSSTSSLDPDSDLAPDEPGSVQQIVRMFGKFGRNVMLSWSKTQDLTFTEQLMAGIRYFDFRVATRKETTDLYFVHGFYAAKVEAGLKEIYKYLESHPKEVVLLDFNHFYAFTDETHGQCISLINGILGDKMCPYLDIDSLTLNMMNEKGLQAVVFYQSNVVQEHPQFWPACSIQSLWANTFRVNDLIDCLDKVYNEGRPEGIFYCWQGVLTPDLPYVIMHFTGSVKNNLAMKANPSFCEWLKGKTVGKRGINICLTDYVHLANFVPQIISMNFEENV
;
A
#
# COMPACT_ATOMS: atom_id res chain seq x y z
N MET A 1 22.48 -68.18 -33.23
CA MET A 1 21.48 -67.39 -33.99
C MET A 1 21.24 -66.13 -33.16
N ALA A 2 21.57 -64.95 -33.72
CA ALA A 2 21.12 -63.59 -33.38
C ALA A 2 20.76 -63.27 -31.89
N CYS A 3 21.18 -62.19 -31.25
CA CYS A 3 21.78 -60.95 -31.68
C CYS A 3 21.99 -60.08 -30.41
N ILE A 4 23.10 -59.34 -30.38
CA ILE A 4 23.23 -57.95 -29.87
C ILE A 4 23.33 -57.70 -28.33
N LEU A 5 24.53 -57.23 -27.97
CA LEU A 5 25.02 -56.46 -26.80
C LEU A 5 24.23 -55.13 -26.57
N PRO A 6 24.56 -54.17 -25.65
CA PRO A 6 25.68 -54.05 -24.69
C PRO A 6 25.37 -53.46 -23.28
N CYS A 7 26.37 -53.63 -22.40
CA CYS A 7 26.95 -52.69 -21.42
C CYS A 7 26.08 -51.62 -20.73
N CYS A 8 25.96 -51.79 -19.41
CA CYS A 8 25.53 -50.79 -18.45
C CYS A 8 26.62 -49.72 -18.23
N ALA A 9 26.38 -48.49 -18.68
CA ALA A 9 27.18 -47.32 -18.35
C ALA A 9 26.34 -46.34 -17.50
N ARG A 10 26.82 -46.03 -16.29
CA ARG A 10 26.24 -45.08 -15.34
C ARG A 10 26.06 -43.70 -16.00
N LYS A 11 24.81 -43.24 -16.17
CA LYS A 11 24.51 -41.85 -16.53
C LYS A 11 24.57 -40.96 -15.29
N LYS A 12 25.46 -39.96 -15.32
CA LYS A 12 25.46 -38.80 -14.42
C LYS A 12 24.12 -38.07 -14.52
N ILE A 13 23.51 -37.77 -13.38
CA ILE A 13 22.34 -36.91 -13.25
C ILE A 13 22.73 -35.51 -13.73
N ARG A 14 22.16 -35.07 -14.86
CA ARG A 14 22.20 -33.67 -15.29
C ARG A 14 21.16 -32.91 -14.46
N THR A 15 21.63 -32.09 -13.53
CA THR A 15 20.83 -31.02 -12.93
C THR A 15 20.38 -30.08 -14.05
N VAL A 16 19.08 -30.00 -14.28
CA VAL A 16 18.47 -29.00 -15.16
C VAL A 16 18.46 -27.68 -14.39
N THR A 17 19.54 -26.91 -14.51
CA THR A 17 19.55 -25.50 -14.13
C THR A 17 18.56 -24.75 -15.02
N ARG A 18 17.48 -24.23 -14.42
CA ARG A 18 16.58 -23.29 -15.08
C ARG A 18 17.38 -22.04 -15.51
N PRO A 19 17.14 -21.48 -16.71
CA PRO A 19 17.88 -20.31 -17.14
C PRO A 19 17.55 -19.12 -16.26
N ASN A 20 18.58 -18.45 -15.75
CA ASN A 20 18.50 -17.12 -15.16
C ASN A 20 17.78 -16.20 -16.14
N LYS A 21 16.53 -15.82 -15.83
CA LYS A 21 15.94 -14.62 -16.41
C LYS A 21 16.80 -13.46 -15.92
N LYS A 22 17.61 -12.90 -16.81
CA LYS A 22 18.08 -11.52 -16.68
C LYS A 22 16.83 -10.64 -16.61
N MET A 23 16.36 -10.34 -15.39
CA MET A 23 15.57 -9.14 -15.18
C MET A 23 16.48 -7.99 -15.57
N ALA A 24 16.03 -7.15 -16.49
CA ALA A 24 16.66 -5.87 -16.73
C ALA A 24 16.82 -5.19 -15.36
N SER A 25 18.05 -4.88 -14.99
CA SER A 25 18.33 -4.07 -13.81
C SER A 25 17.75 -2.69 -14.07
N TYR A 26 16.48 -2.50 -13.71
CA TYR A 26 16.00 -1.16 -13.39
C TYR A 26 16.90 -0.69 -12.25
N GLU A 27 17.72 0.31 -12.55
CA GLU A 27 18.49 1.03 -11.56
C GLU A 27 17.46 1.73 -10.67
N TYR A 28 17.07 1.09 -9.57
CA TYR A 28 16.20 1.71 -8.58
C TYR A 28 16.97 2.92 -8.04
N LYS A 29 16.62 4.12 -8.53
CA LYS A 29 16.99 5.35 -7.83
C LYS A 29 16.47 5.21 -6.41
N ASN A 30 17.37 5.27 -5.45
CA ASN A 30 17.02 5.11 -4.06
C ASN A 30 16.37 6.42 -3.57
N TYR A 31 15.08 6.37 -3.26
CA TYR A 31 14.31 7.50 -2.73
C TYR A 31 14.13 7.39 -1.21
N GLU A 32 14.93 6.57 -0.54
CA GLU A 32 14.85 6.33 0.90
C GLU A 32 14.91 7.60 1.77
N ASN A 33 15.46 8.72 1.30
CA ASN A 33 15.67 9.96 2.07
C ASN A 33 15.02 11.20 1.42
N TRP A 34 13.97 11.02 0.60
CA TRP A 34 13.46 12.11 -0.24
C TRP A 34 12.83 13.26 0.56
N MET A 35 12.14 13.00 1.68
CA MET A 35 11.52 14.06 2.49
C MET A 35 12.58 14.94 3.17
N GLY A 36 13.63 14.32 3.71
CA GLY A 36 14.76 15.00 4.34
C GLY A 36 15.64 15.76 3.34
N ALA A 37 15.59 15.38 2.06
CA ALA A 37 16.27 16.06 0.96
C ALA A 37 15.48 17.26 0.38
N LEU A 38 14.22 17.47 0.79
CA LEU A 38 13.44 18.61 0.32
C LEU A 38 14.06 19.95 0.78
N PRO A 39 14.03 20.98 -0.10
CA PRO A 39 14.31 22.36 0.26
C PRO A 39 13.54 22.83 1.50
N GLU A 40 14.14 23.74 2.26
CA GLU A 40 13.59 24.21 3.54
C GLU A 40 12.19 24.81 3.42
N ASN A 41 11.91 25.57 2.36
CA ASN A 41 10.58 26.13 2.09
C ASN A 41 9.51 25.04 1.91
N LEU A 42 9.86 23.88 1.36
CA LEU A 42 8.94 22.74 1.22
C LEU A 42 8.81 21.96 2.53
N ARG A 43 9.90 21.83 3.31
CA ARG A 43 9.84 21.19 4.64
C ARG A 43 9.03 21.98 5.67
N ASN A 44 8.81 23.27 5.43
CA ASN A 44 7.94 24.15 6.21
C ASN A 44 6.48 24.17 5.71
N LYS A 45 6.14 23.49 4.61
CA LYS A 45 4.74 23.34 4.20
C LYS A 45 4.03 22.30 5.08
N PRO A 46 2.71 22.46 5.33
CA PRO A 46 1.90 21.41 5.90
C PRO A 46 2.01 20.10 5.10
N LEU A 47 2.01 18.94 5.77
CA LEU A 47 2.14 17.64 5.11
C LEU A 47 0.99 17.34 4.15
N ASN A 48 -0.21 17.88 4.40
CA ASN A 48 -1.32 17.77 3.46
C ASN A 48 -1.14 18.66 2.22
N GLU A 49 -0.05 19.42 2.11
CA GLU A 49 0.35 20.23 0.95
C GLU A 49 1.60 19.70 0.24
N LEU A 50 2.04 18.49 0.56
CA LEU A 50 3.09 17.77 -0.18
C LEU A 50 2.45 16.69 -1.05
N ALA A 51 3.08 16.41 -2.19
CA ALA A 51 2.78 15.23 -2.99
C ALA A 51 3.49 14.01 -2.38
N ILE A 52 2.72 13.03 -1.91
CA ILE A 52 3.21 11.90 -1.12
C ILE A 52 2.83 10.59 -1.81
N PRO A 53 3.81 9.76 -2.21
CA PRO A 53 3.53 8.46 -2.81
C PRO A 53 3.09 7.44 -1.75
N GLY A 54 2.01 6.74 -2.06
CA GLY A 54 1.34 5.76 -1.22
C GLY A 54 1.12 4.43 -1.93
N SER A 55 0.90 3.38 -1.15
CA SER A 55 0.64 2.02 -1.64
C SER A 55 -0.76 1.56 -1.23
N HIS A 56 -1.50 0.98 -2.17
CA HIS A 56 -2.81 0.39 -1.91
C HIS A 56 -2.66 -1.00 -1.28
N ASP A 57 -3.47 -1.29 -0.25
CA ASP A 57 -3.47 -2.57 0.47
C ASP A 57 -2.03 -3.05 0.73
N SER A 58 -1.27 -2.23 1.45
CA SER A 58 0.19 -2.20 1.39
C SER A 58 0.89 -3.49 1.82
N SER A 59 0.20 -4.34 2.57
CA SER A 59 0.72 -5.55 3.21
C SER A 59 0.70 -6.80 2.30
N THR A 60 0.12 -6.70 1.10
CA THR A 60 -0.23 -7.90 0.31
C THR A 60 0.95 -8.63 -0.33
N SER A 61 2.16 -8.09 -0.24
CA SER A 61 3.38 -8.83 -0.59
C SER A 61 3.58 -10.05 0.31
N SER A 62 3.04 -9.99 1.54
CA SER A 62 3.12 -11.01 2.58
C SER A 62 1.89 -11.90 2.71
N LEU A 63 0.92 -11.84 1.77
CA LEU A 63 -0.25 -12.73 1.80
C LEU A 63 0.19 -14.19 1.85
N ASP A 64 -0.38 -14.94 2.79
CA ASP A 64 -0.10 -16.35 2.99
C ASP A 64 -1.05 -17.22 2.13
N PRO A 65 -0.53 -17.88 1.08
CA PRO A 65 -1.34 -18.74 0.21
C PRO A 65 -1.99 -19.91 0.93
N ASP A 66 -1.49 -20.29 2.10
CA ASP A 66 -1.94 -21.44 2.90
C ASP A 66 -2.84 -21.03 4.08
N SER A 67 -3.06 -19.72 4.32
CA SER A 67 -3.93 -19.25 5.40
C SER A 67 -5.40 -19.57 5.20
N ASP A 68 -6.23 -19.41 6.23
CA ASP A 68 -7.68 -19.32 5.99
C ASP A 68 -8.00 -18.05 5.17
N LEU A 69 -9.19 -18.01 4.57
CA LEU A 69 -9.68 -16.76 4.00
C LEU A 69 -9.91 -15.74 5.13
N ALA A 70 -9.55 -14.49 4.89
CA ALA A 70 -9.68 -13.44 5.88
C ALA A 70 -11.13 -12.91 5.95
N PRO A 71 -11.54 -12.25 7.05
CA PRO A 71 -12.93 -11.81 7.22
C PRO A 71 -13.33 -10.66 6.29
N ASP A 72 -12.38 -9.99 5.64
CA ASP A 72 -12.59 -8.91 4.67
C ASP A 72 -12.88 -9.41 3.24
N GLU A 73 -12.89 -10.74 3.08
CA GLU A 73 -13.36 -11.46 1.90
C GLU A 73 -14.63 -10.85 1.28
N PRO A 74 -14.55 -10.30 0.05
CA PRO A 74 -15.76 -10.03 -0.69
C PRO A 74 -16.44 -11.36 -1.03
N GLY A 75 -17.78 -11.43 -0.93
CA GLY A 75 -18.54 -12.67 -1.14
C GLY A 75 -18.30 -13.35 -2.52
N SER A 76 -17.77 -12.59 -3.48
CA SER A 76 -17.28 -13.05 -4.78
C SER A 76 -16.17 -14.11 -4.67
N VAL A 77 -15.28 -13.98 -3.70
CA VAL A 77 -14.16 -14.89 -3.53
C VAL A 77 -14.62 -16.23 -2.98
N GLN A 78 -15.52 -16.22 -1.98
CA GLN A 78 -16.19 -17.44 -1.52
C GLN A 78 -16.90 -18.17 -2.66
N GLN A 79 -17.52 -17.43 -3.60
CA GLN A 79 -18.18 -18.02 -4.76
C GLN A 79 -17.18 -18.68 -5.73
N ILE A 80 -16.05 -18.03 -6.03
CA ILE A 80 -15.00 -18.59 -6.89
C ILE A 80 -14.35 -19.81 -6.25
N VAL A 81 -14.04 -19.77 -4.95
CA VAL A 81 -13.47 -20.91 -4.22
C VAL A 81 -14.47 -22.07 -4.17
N ARG A 82 -15.76 -21.82 -3.96
CA ARG A 82 -16.81 -22.86 -4.01
C ARG A 82 -16.93 -23.49 -5.39
N MET A 83 -16.82 -22.69 -6.47
CA MET A 83 -17.00 -23.16 -7.84
C MET A 83 -15.78 -23.95 -8.35
N PHE A 84 -14.56 -23.54 -7.98
CA PHE A 84 -13.32 -24.05 -8.58
C PHE A 84 -12.33 -24.66 -7.58
N GLY A 85 -12.71 -24.81 -6.31
CA GLY A 85 -11.90 -25.43 -5.25
C GLY A 85 -10.52 -24.79 -5.10
N LYS A 86 -9.46 -25.63 -5.01
CA LYS A 86 -8.07 -25.17 -4.87
C LYS A 86 -7.60 -24.28 -6.02
N PHE A 87 -8.11 -24.49 -7.23
CA PHE A 87 -7.74 -23.65 -8.37
C PHE A 87 -8.34 -22.24 -8.24
N GLY A 88 -9.60 -22.15 -7.79
CA GLY A 88 -10.26 -20.89 -7.44
C GLY A 88 -9.51 -20.12 -6.36
N ARG A 89 -8.94 -20.81 -5.36
CA ARG A 89 -8.11 -20.17 -4.33
C ARG A 89 -6.86 -19.48 -4.91
N ASN A 90 -6.12 -20.15 -5.80
CA ASN A 90 -4.95 -19.57 -6.45
C ASN A 90 -5.28 -18.37 -7.34
N VAL A 91 -6.42 -18.44 -8.03
CA VAL A 91 -6.97 -17.30 -8.76
C VAL A 91 -7.20 -16.15 -7.81
N MET A 92 -7.88 -16.41 -6.71
CA MET A 92 -8.24 -15.36 -5.77
C MET A 92 -7.04 -14.71 -5.11
N LEU A 93 -6.01 -15.48 -4.75
CA LEU A 93 -4.74 -14.92 -4.29
C LEU A 93 -4.10 -13.97 -5.33
N SER A 94 -4.18 -14.30 -6.61
CA SER A 94 -3.65 -13.46 -7.69
C SER A 94 -4.48 -12.17 -7.89
N TRP A 95 -5.75 -12.20 -7.51
CA TRP A 95 -6.67 -11.07 -7.54
C TRP A 95 -6.71 -10.27 -6.22
N SER A 96 -6.15 -10.82 -5.14
CA SER A 96 -5.99 -10.16 -3.84
C SER A 96 -4.62 -9.51 -3.67
N LYS A 97 -3.63 -9.84 -4.50
CA LYS A 97 -2.29 -9.25 -4.37
C LYS A 97 -2.23 -7.89 -5.08
N THR A 98 -1.91 -6.84 -4.33
CA THR A 98 -1.77 -5.45 -4.80
C THR A 98 -0.33 -4.95 -4.78
N GLN A 99 0.53 -5.52 -3.94
CA GLN A 99 1.95 -5.19 -3.84
C GLN A 99 2.81 -6.45 -3.88
N ASP A 100 4.01 -6.34 -4.44
CA ASP A 100 5.05 -7.37 -4.46
C ASP A 100 6.32 -6.98 -3.69
N LEU A 101 6.37 -5.75 -3.15
CA LEU A 101 7.45 -5.23 -2.32
C LEU A 101 7.09 -5.33 -0.81
N THR A 102 8.05 -5.66 0.05
CA THR A 102 7.88 -5.59 1.52
C THR A 102 7.76 -4.15 1.99
N PHE A 103 7.43 -3.91 3.27
CA PHE A 103 7.39 -2.53 3.79
C PHE A 103 8.74 -1.83 3.69
N THR A 104 9.84 -2.51 4.00
CA THR A 104 11.20 -1.98 3.81
C THR A 104 11.41 -1.60 2.35
N GLU A 105 11.12 -2.50 1.41
CA GLU A 105 11.34 -2.22 -0.02
C GLU A 105 10.48 -1.06 -0.52
N GLN A 106 9.23 -0.93 -0.06
CA GLN A 106 8.36 0.20 -0.36
C GLN A 106 8.93 1.52 0.20
N LEU A 107 9.39 1.52 1.46
CA LEU A 107 10.01 2.69 2.10
C LEU A 107 11.28 3.14 1.37
N MET A 108 12.14 2.19 0.99
CA MET A 108 13.36 2.44 0.23
C MET A 108 13.04 2.96 -1.18
N ALA A 109 11.96 2.48 -1.79
CA ALA A 109 11.47 2.98 -3.08
C ALA A 109 10.87 4.39 -3.00
N GLY A 110 10.58 4.91 -1.78
CA GLY A 110 10.10 6.26 -1.54
C GLY A 110 8.65 6.36 -1.01
N ILE A 111 7.96 5.24 -0.81
CA ILE A 111 6.59 5.23 -0.25
C ILE A 111 6.59 5.80 1.17
N ARG A 112 5.62 6.68 1.45
CA ARG A 112 5.43 7.28 2.78
C ARG A 112 3.99 7.20 3.26
N TYR A 113 3.04 6.75 2.44
CA TYR A 113 1.67 6.43 2.87
C TYR A 113 1.37 4.93 2.71
N PHE A 114 0.80 4.34 3.75
CA PHE A 114 0.45 2.92 3.79
C PHE A 114 -1.04 2.76 4.14
N ASP A 115 -1.77 2.06 3.28
CA ASP A 115 -3.16 1.71 3.46
C ASP A 115 -3.27 0.31 4.07
N PHE A 116 -3.71 0.25 5.33
CA PHE A 116 -3.80 -0.98 6.10
C PHE A 116 -5.24 -1.42 6.31
N ARG A 117 -5.45 -2.71 6.07
CA ARG A 117 -6.60 -3.47 6.53
C ARG A 117 -6.14 -4.47 7.57
N VAL A 118 -6.85 -4.53 8.70
CA VAL A 118 -6.47 -5.36 9.84
C VAL A 118 -7.63 -6.25 10.26
N ALA A 119 -7.32 -7.49 10.58
CA ALA A 119 -8.27 -8.42 11.18
C ALA A 119 -7.67 -9.16 12.37
N THR A 120 -8.55 -9.68 13.23
CA THR A 120 -8.20 -10.74 14.17
C THR A 120 -8.43 -12.09 13.53
N ARG A 121 -7.65 -13.09 13.96
CA ARG A 121 -7.92 -14.48 13.64
C ARG A 121 -8.63 -15.14 14.82
N LYS A 122 -9.69 -15.90 14.54
CA LYS A 122 -10.44 -16.68 15.56
C LYS A 122 -9.46 -17.50 16.41
N GLU A 123 -9.75 -17.58 17.71
CA GLU A 123 -8.96 -18.34 18.71
C GLU A 123 -7.57 -17.75 19.03
N THR A 124 -7.23 -16.59 18.46
CA THR A 124 -6.00 -15.86 18.78
C THR A 124 -6.30 -14.41 19.14
N THR A 125 -5.42 -13.78 19.90
CA THR A 125 -5.39 -12.32 20.11
C THR A 125 -4.44 -11.62 19.13
N ASP A 126 -3.90 -12.37 18.16
CA ASP A 126 -2.97 -11.85 17.17
C ASP A 126 -3.72 -10.97 16.17
N LEU A 127 -3.08 -9.85 15.81
CA LEU A 127 -3.54 -8.93 14.78
C LEU A 127 -2.77 -9.17 13.49
N TYR A 128 -3.50 -9.29 12.39
CA TYR A 128 -2.93 -9.57 11.07
C TYR A 128 -3.36 -8.49 10.10
N PHE A 129 -2.46 -8.13 9.20
CA PHE A 129 -2.90 -7.46 7.98
C PHE A 129 -3.68 -8.44 7.10
N VAL A 130 -4.63 -7.93 6.31
CA VAL A 130 -5.48 -8.76 5.45
C VAL A 130 -5.75 -8.11 4.10
N HIS A 131 -5.98 -8.94 3.08
CA HIS A 131 -6.74 -8.56 1.89
C HIS A 131 -7.30 -9.82 1.23
N GLY A 132 -8.50 -10.26 1.61
CA GLY A 132 -9.09 -11.55 1.24
C GLY A 132 -8.39 -12.79 1.83
N PHE A 133 -7.08 -12.69 2.08
CA PHE A 133 -6.24 -13.66 2.78
C PHE A 133 -5.52 -12.98 3.94
N TYR A 134 -5.05 -13.77 4.91
CA TYR A 134 -4.19 -13.25 5.97
C TYR A 134 -2.79 -12.97 5.42
N ALA A 135 -2.20 -11.86 5.86
CA ALA A 135 -0.82 -11.48 5.59
C ALA A 135 0.02 -11.57 6.88
N ALA A 136 1.16 -10.89 6.91
CA ALA A 136 1.99 -10.78 8.11
C ALA A 136 1.22 -10.21 9.31
N LYS A 137 1.71 -10.55 10.51
CA LYS A 137 1.25 -9.93 11.77
C LYS A 137 1.51 -8.43 11.74
N VAL A 138 0.56 -7.66 12.27
CA VAL A 138 0.69 -6.18 12.41
C VAL A 138 1.97 -5.81 13.15
N GLU A 139 2.26 -6.51 14.25
CA GLU A 139 3.48 -6.31 15.04
C GLU A 139 4.75 -6.39 14.20
N ALA A 140 4.86 -7.41 13.33
CA ALA A 140 6.04 -7.62 12.51
C ALA A 140 6.22 -6.49 11.49
N GLY A 141 5.13 -6.07 10.83
CA GLY A 141 5.17 -4.97 9.87
C GLY A 141 5.48 -3.63 10.53
N LEU A 142 4.89 -3.32 11.68
CA LEU A 142 5.21 -2.08 12.40
C LEU A 142 6.66 -2.04 12.88
N LYS A 143 7.23 -3.17 13.31
CA LYS A 143 8.66 -3.27 13.65
C LYS A 143 9.57 -3.06 12.44
N GLU A 144 9.16 -3.55 11.27
CA GLU A 144 9.88 -3.30 10.00
C GLU A 144 9.90 -1.80 9.67
N ILE A 145 8.76 -1.12 9.79
CA ILE A 145 8.65 0.34 9.59
C ILE A 145 9.46 1.10 10.64
N TYR A 146 9.36 0.74 11.92
CA TYR A 146 10.12 1.38 13.01
C TYR A 146 11.63 1.34 12.74
N LYS A 147 12.15 0.18 12.35
CA LYS A 147 13.57 0.00 12.04
C LYS A 147 14.04 0.90 10.90
N TYR A 148 13.21 1.11 9.88
CA TYR A 148 13.50 2.07 8.82
C TYR A 148 13.54 3.51 9.35
N LEU A 149 12.57 3.89 10.19
CA LEU A 149 12.52 5.23 10.80
C LEU A 149 13.74 5.52 11.68
N GLU A 150 14.30 4.51 12.37
CA GLU A 150 15.54 4.67 13.14
C GLU A 150 16.75 5.08 12.27
N SER A 151 16.86 4.57 11.05
CA SER A 151 17.96 4.91 10.14
C SER A 151 17.69 6.12 9.26
N HIS A 152 16.45 6.64 9.24
CA HIS A 152 15.99 7.73 8.39
C HIS A 152 15.28 8.82 9.22
N PRO A 153 15.99 9.53 10.11
CA PRO A 153 15.39 10.39 11.13
C PRO A 153 14.57 11.58 10.59
N LYS A 154 14.77 11.95 9.31
CA LYS A 154 14.05 13.06 8.66
C LYS A 154 12.84 12.62 7.83
N GLU A 155 12.60 11.32 7.74
CA GLU A 155 11.48 10.77 6.99
C GLU A 155 10.26 10.60 7.90
N VAL A 156 9.08 10.85 7.33
CA VAL A 156 7.79 10.75 8.01
C VAL A 156 6.89 9.76 7.28
N VAL A 157 6.28 8.84 8.01
CA VAL A 157 5.29 7.89 7.47
C VAL A 157 3.87 8.25 7.90
N LEU A 158 2.94 8.04 6.98
CA LEU A 158 1.50 8.15 7.15
C LEU A 158 0.93 6.73 7.15
N LEU A 159 0.46 6.26 8.29
CA LEU A 159 -0.05 4.91 8.48
C LEU A 159 -1.56 4.96 8.64
N ASP A 160 -2.30 4.52 7.63
CA ASP A 160 -3.75 4.54 7.65
C ASP A 160 -4.28 3.16 8.03
N PHE A 161 -4.67 2.99 9.30
CA PHE A 161 -5.44 1.84 9.74
C PHE A 161 -6.89 2.03 9.29
N ASN A 162 -7.09 1.77 8.01
CA ASN A 162 -8.24 2.20 7.24
C ASN A 162 -9.46 1.31 7.51
N HIS A 163 -9.25 -0.01 7.57
CA HIS A 163 -10.33 -0.97 7.79
C HIS A 163 -10.00 -1.97 8.89
N PHE A 164 -10.98 -2.25 9.74
CA PHE A 164 -10.91 -3.22 10.82
C PHE A 164 -11.99 -4.29 10.63
N TYR A 165 -11.59 -5.57 10.65
CA TYR A 165 -12.48 -6.69 10.42
C TYR A 165 -12.46 -7.68 11.58
N ALA A 166 -13.64 -8.07 12.05
CA ALA A 166 -13.80 -8.88 13.27
C ALA A 166 -13.14 -8.24 14.51
N PHE A 167 -13.23 -6.91 14.62
CA PHE A 167 -12.80 -6.16 15.79
C PHE A 167 -13.96 -5.97 16.77
N THR A 168 -13.66 -6.13 18.05
CA THR A 168 -14.47 -5.61 19.16
C THR A 168 -13.76 -4.39 19.78
N ASP A 169 -14.41 -3.71 20.72
CA ASP A 169 -13.77 -2.62 21.48
C ASP A 169 -12.50 -3.10 22.20
N GLU A 170 -12.51 -4.33 22.72
CA GLU A 170 -11.32 -4.95 23.33
C GLU A 170 -10.19 -5.13 22.31
N THR A 171 -10.52 -5.61 21.11
CA THR A 171 -9.54 -5.76 20.02
C THR A 171 -8.97 -4.41 19.60
N HIS A 172 -9.80 -3.37 19.54
CA HIS A 172 -9.34 -2.02 19.28
C HIS A 172 -8.34 -1.57 20.34
N GLY A 173 -8.63 -1.79 21.63
CA GLY A 173 -7.70 -1.52 22.73
C GLY A 173 -6.37 -2.25 22.57
N GLN A 174 -6.38 -3.54 22.24
CA GLN A 174 -5.18 -4.33 21.98
C GLN A 174 -4.35 -3.77 20.81
N CYS A 175 -5.01 -3.39 19.71
CA CYS A 175 -4.37 -2.81 18.54
C CYS A 175 -3.72 -1.45 18.88
N ILE A 176 -4.42 -0.60 19.61
CA ILE A 176 -3.91 0.70 20.08
C ILE A 176 -2.71 0.50 21.01
N SER A 177 -2.78 -0.43 21.96
CA SER A 177 -1.65 -0.76 22.83
C SER A 177 -0.45 -1.27 22.04
N LEU A 178 -0.67 -2.11 21.03
CA LEU A 178 0.40 -2.62 20.15
C LEU A 178 1.08 -1.48 19.38
N ILE A 179 0.30 -0.60 18.75
CA ILE A 179 0.83 0.54 17.98
C ILE A 179 1.62 1.47 18.91
N ASN A 180 1.07 1.85 20.07
CA ASN A 180 1.77 2.69 21.04
C ASN A 180 3.06 2.04 21.54
N GLY A 181 3.03 0.72 21.80
CA GLY A 181 4.20 -0.02 22.29
C GLY A 181 5.35 -0.08 21.28
N ILE A 182 5.08 0.06 19.98
CA ILE A 182 6.09 0.00 18.92
C ILE A 182 6.48 1.39 18.43
N LEU A 183 5.51 2.27 18.16
CA LEU A 183 5.73 3.56 17.49
C LEU A 183 5.57 4.76 18.43
N GLY A 184 5.19 4.58 19.69
CA GLY A 184 4.68 5.65 20.55
C GLY A 184 5.63 6.85 20.73
N ASP A 185 6.94 6.63 20.73
CA ASP A 185 7.98 7.66 20.80
C ASP A 185 8.14 8.45 19.48
N LYS A 186 7.68 7.89 18.36
CA LYS A 186 7.73 8.48 17.02
C LYS A 186 6.39 9.07 16.57
N MET A 187 5.30 8.80 17.28
CA MET A 187 3.95 9.20 16.87
C MET A 187 3.67 10.68 17.11
N CYS A 188 3.22 11.36 16.07
CA CYS A 188 2.71 12.72 16.14
C CYS A 188 1.25 12.72 16.58
N PRO A 189 0.92 13.33 17.74
CA PRO A 189 -0.46 13.41 18.19
C PRO A 189 -1.31 14.26 17.26
N TYR A 190 -2.63 14.11 17.36
CA TYR A 190 -3.55 14.94 16.61
C TYR A 190 -3.36 16.42 16.97
N LEU A 191 -3.19 17.24 15.95
CA LEU A 191 -2.97 18.68 16.07
C LEU A 191 -3.48 19.39 14.81
N ASP A 192 -3.48 20.71 14.84
CA ASP A 192 -3.87 21.54 13.70
C ASP A 192 -3.02 21.25 12.45
N ILE A 193 -3.66 20.91 11.34
CA ILE A 193 -2.96 20.42 10.13
C ILE A 193 -1.97 21.45 9.57
N ASP A 194 -2.26 22.75 9.69
CA ASP A 194 -1.38 23.82 9.20
C ASP A 194 -0.06 23.88 9.99
N SER A 195 -0.02 23.32 11.19
CA SER A 195 1.19 23.19 12.02
C SER A 195 1.98 21.90 11.76
N LEU A 196 1.41 20.93 11.05
CA LEU A 196 2.02 19.64 10.78
C LEU A 196 2.99 19.72 9.60
N THR A 197 4.24 20.09 9.86
CA THR A 197 5.30 20.22 8.83
C THR A 197 6.43 19.21 9.06
N LEU A 198 7.23 18.92 8.03
CA LEU A 198 8.41 18.05 8.16
C LEU A 198 9.41 18.61 9.17
N ASN A 199 9.62 19.93 9.18
CA ASN A 199 10.52 20.57 10.14
C ASN A 199 10.01 20.44 11.57
N MET A 200 8.71 20.70 11.80
CA MET A 200 8.10 20.56 13.13
C MET A 200 8.25 19.12 13.65
N MET A 201 7.96 18.12 12.80
CA MET A 201 8.11 16.72 13.16
C MET A 201 9.56 16.37 13.49
N ASN A 202 10.52 16.75 12.63
CA ASN A 202 11.94 16.49 12.84
C ASN A 202 12.50 17.19 14.11
N GLU A 203 12.12 18.44 14.38
CA GLU A 203 12.52 19.17 15.59
C GLU A 203 12.04 18.51 16.88
N LYS A 204 10.87 17.86 16.84
CA LYS A 204 10.30 17.12 17.97
C LYS A 204 10.71 15.64 17.99
N GLY A 205 11.48 15.15 17.04
CA GLY A 205 11.83 13.74 16.90
C GLY A 205 10.66 12.82 16.53
N LEU A 206 9.59 13.38 15.93
CA LEU A 206 8.40 12.66 15.50
C LEU A 206 8.55 12.21 14.05
N GLN A 207 8.02 11.04 13.71
CA GLN A 207 8.18 10.42 12.39
C GLN A 207 6.94 9.67 11.88
N ALA A 208 5.87 9.52 12.68
CA ALA A 208 4.69 8.77 12.27
C ALA A 208 3.40 9.55 12.54
N VAL A 209 2.53 9.63 11.54
CA VAL A 209 1.13 10.04 11.69
C VAL A 209 0.28 8.79 11.50
N VAL A 210 -0.53 8.44 12.49
CA VAL A 210 -1.34 7.21 12.46
C VAL A 210 -2.81 7.59 12.41
N PHE A 211 -3.45 7.36 11.26
CA PHE A 211 -4.89 7.48 11.10
C PHE A 211 -5.55 6.20 11.61
N TYR A 212 -6.60 6.35 12.40
CA TYR A 212 -7.32 5.22 12.99
C TYR A 212 -8.83 5.38 12.73
N GLN A 213 -9.36 4.58 11.79
CA GLN A 213 -10.74 4.68 11.33
C GLN A 213 -11.75 3.99 12.28
N SER A 214 -11.77 4.41 13.55
CA SER A 214 -12.74 3.95 14.55
C SER A 214 -12.95 5.00 15.64
N ASN A 215 -14.18 5.11 16.16
CA ASN A 215 -14.55 6.13 17.14
C ASN A 215 -13.86 5.98 18.51
N VAL A 216 -13.31 4.80 18.80
CA VAL A 216 -12.49 4.54 20.00
C VAL A 216 -11.32 5.54 20.12
N VAL A 217 -10.88 6.11 19.00
CA VAL A 217 -9.77 7.07 18.94
C VAL A 217 -10.02 8.38 19.68
N GLN A 218 -11.28 8.70 20.01
CA GLN A 218 -11.64 9.92 20.75
C GLN A 218 -10.99 9.99 22.13
N GLU A 219 -10.66 8.84 22.72
CA GLU A 219 -9.97 8.73 24.03
C GLU A 219 -8.44 8.61 23.88
N HIS A 220 -7.92 8.66 22.64
CA HIS A 220 -6.52 8.41 22.31
C HIS A 220 -5.96 9.55 21.42
N PRO A 221 -5.61 10.71 22.01
CA PRO A 221 -5.22 11.92 21.26
C PRO A 221 -3.92 11.77 20.45
N GLN A 222 -3.16 10.69 20.66
CA GLN A 222 -1.96 10.39 19.88
C GLN A 222 -2.27 9.88 18.45
N PHE A 223 -3.52 9.53 18.17
CA PHE A 223 -3.96 9.06 16.86
C PHE A 223 -4.80 10.11 16.15
N TRP A 224 -4.75 10.07 14.82
CA TRP A 224 -5.50 10.96 13.96
C TRP A 224 -6.87 10.35 13.66
N PRO A 225 -7.99 11.08 13.90
CA PRO A 225 -9.32 10.53 13.75
C PRO A 225 -9.70 10.35 12.28
N ALA A 226 -10.72 9.53 12.02
CA ALA A 226 -11.27 9.26 10.70
C ALA A 226 -11.53 10.52 9.85
N CYS A 227 -12.01 11.60 10.47
CA CYS A 227 -12.31 12.86 9.77
C CYS A 227 -11.08 13.65 9.31
N SER A 228 -9.86 13.23 9.65
CA SER A 228 -8.63 13.94 9.30
C SER A 228 -8.02 13.52 7.95
N ILE A 229 -8.56 12.46 7.33
CA ILE A 229 -8.16 11.99 6.00
C ILE A 229 -9.40 11.55 5.21
N GLN A 230 -9.40 11.85 3.92
CA GLN A 230 -10.39 11.32 2.99
C GLN A 230 -9.70 10.64 1.81
N SER A 231 -10.30 9.57 1.30
CA SER A 231 -9.81 8.84 0.13
C SER A 231 -10.87 8.76 -0.98
N LEU A 232 -10.45 8.91 -2.23
CA LEU A 232 -11.31 8.78 -3.41
C LEU A 232 -11.14 7.42 -4.05
N TRP A 233 -12.17 6.57 -3.94
CA TRP A 233 -12.20 5.26 -4.58
C TRP A 233 -13.24 5.21 -5.71
N ALA A 234 -12.76 5.12 -6.96
CA ALA A 234 -13.63 5.12 -8.15
C ALA A 234 -14.45 3.82 -8.32
N ASN A 235 -14.04 2.72 -7.67
CA ASN A 235 -14.71 1.42 -7.69
C ASN A 235 -15.13 0.96 -9.11
N THR A 236 -14.18 0.93 -10.03
CA THR A 236 -14.39 0.57 -11.43
C THR A 236 -13.20 -0.21 -11.98
N PHE A 237 -13.43 -1.13 -12.91
CA PHE A 237 -12.38 -1.82 -13.67
C PHE A 237 -12.04 -1.09 -14.99
N ARG A 238 -12.69 0.04 -15.28
CA ARG A 238 -12.51 0.80 -16.51
C ARG A 238 -11.66 2.04 -16.28
N VAL A 239 -10.61 2.18 -17.11
CA VAL A 239 -9.68 3.32 -17.03
C VAL A 239 -10.40 4.65 -17.26
N ASN A 240 -11.29 4.75 -18.24
CA ASN A 240 -11.97 6.01 -18.53
C ASN A 240 -12.82 6.47 -17.33
N ASP A 241 -13.61 5.55 -16.76
CA ASP A 241 -14.43 5.85 -15.58
C ASP A 241 -13.57 6.27 -14.37
N LEU A 242 -12.37 5.67 -14.20
CA LEU A 242 -11.40 6.10 -13.19
C LEU A 242 -10.95 7.55 -13.43
N ILE A 243 -10.53 7.88 -14.66
CA ILE A 243 -10.06 9.24 -15.00
C ILE A 243 -11.19 10.26 -14.87
N ASP A 244 -12.39 9.95 -15.37
CA ASP A 244 -13.57 10.82 -15.27
C ASP A 244 -13.92 11.11 -13.80
N CYS A 245 -13.82 10.10 -12.93
CA CYS A 245 -14.02 10.25 -11.49
C CYS A 245 -12.97 11.17 -10.87
N LEU A 246 -11.70 10.94 -11.16
CA LEU A 246 -10.58 11.76 -10.66
C LEU A 246 -10.68 13.22 -11.13
N ASP A 247 -10.95 13.45 -12.42
CA ASP A 247 -11.09 14.80 -12.99
C ASP A 247 -12.29 15.54 -12.41
N LYS A 248 -13.44 14.86 -12.25
CA LYS A 248 -14.61 15.47 -11.62
C LYS A 248 -14.27 16.02 -10.23
N VAL A 249 -13.67 15.20 -9.38
CA VAL A 249 -13.38 15.58 -8.00
C VAL A 249 -12.25 16.61 -7.91
N TYR A 250 -11.24 16.51 -8.77
CA TYR A 250 -10.17 17.50 -8.84
C TYR A 250 -10.69 18.89 -9.24
N ASN A 251 -11.62 18.96 -10.19
CA ASN A 251 -12.23 20.22 -10.64
C ASN A 251 -13.19 20.82 -9.60
N GLU A 252 -13.91 19.98 -8.85
CA GLU A 252 -14.76 20.43 -7.73
C GLU A 252 -13.89 20.93 -6.56
N GLY A 253 -12.75 20.29 -6.33
CA GLY A 253 -11.81 20.60 -5.26
C GLY A 253 -12.02 19.69 -4.05
N ARG A 254 -10.90 19.20 -3.49
CA ARG A 254 -10.91 18.41 -2.25
C ARG A 254 -11.22 19.29 -1.03
N PRO A 255 -11.70 18.71 0.09
CA PRO A 255 -11.90 19.45 1.32
C PRO A 255 -10.60 20.03 1.87
N GLU A 256 -10.69 21.23 2.45
CA GLU A 256 -9.57 21.89 3.12
C GLU A 256 -9.40 21.35 4.55
N GLY A 257 -8.21 21.54 5.12
CA GLY A 257 -7.95 21.20 6.52
C GLY A 257 -7.72 19.71 6.80
N ILE A 258 -7.68 18.86 5.78
CA ILE A 258 -7.49 17.40 5.93
C ILE A 258 -6.45 16.85 4.95
N PHE A 259 -5.98 15.64 5.21
CA PHE A 259 -5.27 14.84 4.21
C PHE A 259 -6.23 14.32 3.14
N TYR A 260 -5.71 14.14 1.92
CA TYR A 260 -6.52 13.60 0.83
C TYR A 260 -5.74 12.62 -0.03
N CYS A 261 -6.33 11.44 -0.23
CA CYS A 261 -5.76 10.33 -0.96
C CYS A 261 -6.45 10.15 -2.32
N TRP A 262 -5.69 10.39 -3.39
CA TRP A 262 -6.06 10.12 -4.78
C TRP A 262 -5.67 8.69 -5.14
N GLN A 263 -6.66 7.83 -5.41
CA GLN A 263 -6.39 6.43 -5.75
C GLN A 263 -6.38 6.21 -7.26
N GLY A 264 -5.22 5.83 -7.80
CA GLY A 264 -5.03 5.39 -9.18
C GLY A 264 -5.20 3.88 -9.35
N VAL A 265 -6.24 3.30 -8.74
CA VAL A 265 -6.49 1.85 -8.71
C VAL A 265 -7.75 1.50 -9.50
N LEU A 266 -7.78 0.28 -10.04
CA LEU A 266 -8.97 -0.29 -10.66
C LEU A 266 -9.46 -1.47 -9.82
N THR A 267 -10.77 -1.65 -9.74
CA THR A 267 -11.41 -2.68 -8.93
C THR A 267 -12.20 -3.63 -9.83
N PRO A 268 -11.86 -4.93 -9.88
CA PRO A 268 -12.61 -5.88 -10.68
C PRO A 268 -13.91 -6.26 -9.98
N ASP A 269 -14.98 -6.42 -10.75
CA ASP A 269 -16.18 -7.10 -10.28
C ASP A 269 -16.05 -8.63 -10.47
N LEU A 270 -16.96 -9.39 -9.86
CA LEU A 270 -16.92 -10.85 -9.97
C LEU A 270 -16.99 -11.36 -11.43
N PRO A 271 -17.89 -10.86 -12.30
CA PRO A 271 -17.87 -11.22 -13.72
C PRO A 271 -16.51 -11.00 -14.40
N TYR A 272 -15.84 -9.88 -14.10
CA TYR A 272 -14.51 -9.57 -14.64
C TYR A 272 -13.47 -10.59 -14.20
N VAL A 273 -13.46 -10.97 -12.91
CA VAL A 273 -12.54 -11.99 -12.38
C VAL A 273 -12.79 -13.34 -13.03
N ILE A 274 -14.06 -13.76 -13.19
CA ILE A 274 -14.41 -15.03 -13.85
C ILE A 274 -13.96 -15.03 -15.32
N MET A 275 -14.21 -13.93 -16.05
CA MET A 275 -13.80 -13.79 -17.45
C MET A 275 -12.27 -13.82 -17.61
N HIS A 276 -11.54 -13.29 -16.62
CA HIS A 276 -10.09 -13.23 -16.60
C HIS A 276 -9.49 -14.21 -15.59
N PHE A 277 -9.98 -15.46 -15.61
CA PHE A 277 -9.65 -16.46 -14.59
C PHE A 277 -8.13 -16.68 -14.38
N THR A 278 -7.32 -16.60 -15.44
CA THR A 278 -5.85 -16.73 -15.38
C THR A 278 -5.12 -15.38 -15.23
N GLY A 279 -5.87 -14.32 -14.94
CA GLY A 279 -5.37 -12.97 -14.76
C GLY A 279 -4.94 -12.65 -13.34
N SER A 280 -4.63 -11.38 -13.10
CA SER A 280 -4.28 -10.84 -11.80
C SER A 280 -4.55 -9.34 -11.76
N VAL A 281 -4.57 -8.76 -10.55
CA VAL A 281 -4.60 -7.29 -10.41
C VAL A 281 -3.43 -6.67 -11.18
N LYS A 282 -2.21 -7.24 -11.08
CA LYS A 282 -1.03 -6.72 -11.78
C LYS A 282 -1.24 -6.59 -13.28
N ASN A 283 -1.58 -7.70 -13.93
CA ASN A 283 -1.55 -7.79 -15.40
C ASN A 283 -2.81 -7.20 -16.04
N ASN A 284 -3.95 -7.30 -15.37
CA ASN A 284 -5.22 -6.91 -15.95
C ASN A 284 -5.61 -5.47 -15.63
N LEU A 285 -5.17 -4.97 -14.46
CA LEU A 285 -5.60 -3.71 -13.88
C LEU A 285 -4.44 -2.72 -13.70
N ALA A 286 -3.48 -3.00 -12.81
CA ALA A 286 -2.40 -2.07 -12.44
C ALA A 286 -1.54 -1.63 -13.64
N MET A 287 -1.21 -2.56 -14.55
CA MET A 287 -0.48 -2.26 -15.80
C MET A 287 -1.20 -1.26 -16.72
N LYS A 288 -2.51 -1.04 -16.55
CA LYS A 288 -3.30 -0.04 -17.28
C LYS A 288 -3.58 1.19 -16.43
N ALA A 289 -3.91 1.00 -15.16
CA ALA A 289 -4.25 2.07 -14.22
C ALA A 289 -3.05 3.00 -13.97
N ASN A 290 -1.88 2.44 -13.64
CA ASN A 290 -0.74 3.26 -13.22
C ASN A 290 -0.27 4.23 -14.32
N PRO A 291 -0.08 3.82 -15.59
CA PRO A 291 0.28 4.76 -16.65
C PRO A 291 -0.77 5.85 -16.87
N SER A 292 -2.07 5.50 -16.85
CA SER A 292 -3.15 6.47 -17.04
C SER A 292 -3.27 7.43 -15.86
N PHE A 293 -3.08 6.97 -14.64
CA PHE A 293 -3.05 7.81 -13.45
C PHE A 293 -1.85 8.75 -13.44
N CYS A 294 -0.66 8.23 -13.80
CA CYS A 294 0.54 9.04 -13.98
C CYS A 294 0.35 10.09 -15.09
N GLU A 295 -0.30 9.76 -16.20
CA GLU A 295 -0.64 10.74 -17.23
C GLU A 295 -1.58 11.82 -16.71
N TRP A 296 -2.63 11.41 -15.98
CA TRP A 296 -3.60 12.33 -15.38
C TRP A 296 -2.98 13.32 -14.38
N LEU A 297 -1.95 12.89 -13.64
CA LEU A 297 -1.23 13.76 -12.70
C LEU A 297 -0.43 14.88 -13.37
N LYS A 298 -0.11 14.78 -14.66
CA LYS A 298 0.66 15.81 -15.36
C LYS A 298 -0.12 17.12 -15.42
N GLY A 299 0.54 18.20 -15.03
CA GLY A 299 -0.06 19.54 -15.02
C GLY A 299 -1.04 19.78 -13.86
N LYS A 300 -1.17 18.83 -12.92
CA LYS A 300 -1.91 19.05 -11.67
C LYS A 300 -0.99 19.74 -10.66
N THR A 301 -1.54 20.63 -9.84
CA THR A 301 -0.77 21.38 -8.84
C THR A 301 -0.78 20.65 -7.50
N VAL A 302 0.29 20.81 -6.73
CA VAL A 302 0.40 20.29 -5.36
C VAL A 302 -0.03 21.36 -4.36
N GLY A 303 -0.78 20.98 -3.32
CA GLY A 303 -1.17 21.91 -2.24
C GLY A 303 -2.63 21.81 -1.83
N LYS A 304 -3.13 22.79 -1.06
CA LYS A 304 -4.43 22.76 -0.35
C LYS A 304 -5.62 22.24 -1.17
N ARG A 305 -5.73 22.65 -2.45
CA ARG A 305 -6.81 22.24 -3.35
C ARG A 305 -6.40 21.25 -4.45
N GLY A 306 -5.14 20.85 -4.47
CA GLY A 306 -4.55 20.02 -5.50
C GLY A 306 -4.19 18.62 -5.01
N ILE A 307 -3.06 18.12 -5.51
CA ILE A 307 -2.51 16.81 -5.17
C ILE A 307 -1.94 16.80 -3.75
N ASN A 308 -2.17 15.68 -3.05
CA ASN A 308 -1.55 15.35 -1.77
C ASN A 308 -1.06 13.89 -1.79
N ILE A 309 -1.78 12.96 -1.18
CA ILE A 309 -1.41 11.55 -1.22
C ILE A 309 -1.87 10.98 -2.56
N CYS A 310 -1.00 10.26 -3.24
CA CYS A 310 -1.33 9.49 -4.44
C CYS A 310 -1.05 8.02 -4.16
N LEU A 311 -1.95 7.13 -4.54
CA LEU A 311 -1.87 5.72 -4.18
C LEU A 311 -2.16 4.82 -5.39
N THR A 312 -1.37 3.75 -5.54
CA THR A 312 -1.51 2.76 -6.63
C THR A 312 -1.24 1.33 -6.16
N ASP A 313 -1.69 0.36 -6.96
CA ASP A 313 -1.22 -1.03 -6.89
C ASP A 313 0.15 -1.14 -7.57
N TYR A 314 1.03 -2.01 -7.06
CA TYR A 314 2.35 -2.30 -7.61
C TYR A 314 3.17 -1.03 -7.87
N VAL A 315 3.53 -0.34 -6.79
CA VAL A 315 4.11 1.02 -6.80
C VAL A 315 5.39 1.20 -7.63
N HIS A 316 6.08 0.12 -8.01
CA HIS A 316 7.26 0.15 -8.88
C HIS A 316 6.91 0.31 -10.38
N LEU A 317 5.63 0.25 -10.76
CA LEU A 317 5.19 0.40 -12.15
C LEU A 317 5.13 1.88 -12.59
N ALA A 318 5.24 2.10 -13.90
CA ALA A 318 4.98 3.38 -14.58
C ALA A 318 5.79 4.61 -14.09
N ASN A 319 6.92 4.41 -13.39
CA ASN A 319 7.68 5.50 -12.73
C ASN A 319 6.83 6.31 -11.74
N PHE A 320 5.84 5.68 -11.12
CA PHE A 320 4.89 6.30 -10.21
C PHE A 320 5.60 7.10 -9.09
N VAL A 321 6.47 6.47 -8.31
CA VAL A 321 7.15 7.13 -7.18
C VAL A 321 8.02 8.33 -7.60
N PRO A 322 8.93 8.20 -8.59
CA PRO A 322 9.69 9.34 -9.12
C PRO A 322 8.82 10.53 -9.51
N GLN A 323 7.68 10.28 -10.16
CA GLN A 323 6.80 11.35 -10.62
C GLN A 323 6.14 12.08 -9.46
N ILE A 324 5.57 11.36 -8.47
CA ILE A 324 4.94 12.02 -7.31
C ILE A 324 5.97 12.87 -6.54
N ILE A 325 7.18 12.34 -6.34
CA ILE A 325 8.23 13.09 -5.65
C ILE A 325 8.61 14.35 -6.43
N SER A 326 8.74 14.29 -7.76
CA SER A 326 9.11 15.44 -8.59
C SER A 326 8.07 16.56 -8.57
N MET A 327 6.79 16.23 -8.40
CA MET A 327 5.71 17.23 -8.32
C MET A 327 5.89 18.23 -7.16
N ASN A 328 6.63 17.87 -6.11
CA ASN A 328 6.94 18.81 -5.01
C ASN A 328 7.87 19.96 -5.44
N PHE A 329 8.63 19.79 -6.53
CA PHE A 329 9.60 20.77 -7.03
C PHE A 329 9.05 21.61 -8.19
N GLU A 330 7.90 21.23 -8.74
CA GLU A 330 7.23 22.00 -9.78
C GLU A 330 6.68 23.28 -9.14
N GLU A 331 7.29 24.43 -9.45
CA GLU A 331 6.83 25.72 -8.94
C GLU A 331 5.37 25.93 -9.37
N ASN A 332 4.53 26.37 -8.43
CA ASN A 332 3.20 26.89 -8.73
C ASN A 332 3.37 28.16 -9.57
N VAL A 333 3.45 28.02 -10.89
CA VAL A 333 3.50 29.13 -11.85
C VAL A 333 2.24 29.98 -11.75
#